data_AF-A0A1D8TNA3-F1
#
_entry.id   AF-A0A1D8TNA3-F1
#
_cell.length_a   1.000
_cell.length_b   1.000
_cell.length_c   1.000
_cell.angle_alpha   90.00
_cell.angle_beta   90.00
_cell.angle_gamma   90.00
#
_symmetry.space_group_name_H-M   'P 1'
#
loop_
_entity.id
_entity.type
_entity.pdbx_description
1 polymer ?
#
loop_
_entity_poly.entity_id
_entity_poly.type
_entity_poly.pdbx_seq_one_letter_code
_entity_poly.pdbx_strand_id
1 'polypeptide(L)'
;MARSKGLAPLDFSVKIFPVPEQADEFGLRLLQQTYGHVAGATDFFVRMSNKQGASWDFLSSHPSPGKRVTRLQRLIKEQNYPLKERSPLPENLNQSHLISSPVEYPS
;
A
#
# COMPACT_ATOMS: atom_id res chain seq x y z
N MET A 1 -51.84 -25.41 -9.62
CA MET A 1 -51.12 -24.13 -9.82
C MET A 1 -50.18 -23.90 -8.65
N ALA A 2 -48.87 -24.06 -8.83
CA ALA A 2 -47.86 -23.72 -7.83
C ALA A 2 -46.77 -22.90 -8.54
N ARG A 3 -46.56 -21.65 -8.10
CA ARG A 3 -45.55 -20.73 -8.65
C ARG A 3 -44.20 -21.06 -8.02
N SER A 4 -43.24 -21.55 -8.81
CA SER A 4 -41.84 -21.63 -8.41
C SER A 4 -41.27 -20.21 -8.29
N LYS A 5 -40.95 -19.79 -7.06
CA LYS A 5 -40.17 -18.57 -6.83
C LYS A 5 -38.72 -18.84 -7.23
N GLY A 6 -38.25 -18.17 -8.27
CA GLY A 6 -36.84 -18.20 -8.65
C GLY A 6 -36.00 -17.60 -7.53
N LEU A 7 -35.00 -18.35 -7.07
CA LEU A 7 -33.93 -17.83 -6.23
C LEU A 7 -33.06 -16.91 -7.09
N ALA A 8 -32.90 -15.66 -6.66
CA ALA A 8 -31.95 -14.75 -7.30
C ALA A 8 -30.53 -15.32 -7.14
N PRO A 9 -29.67 -15.25 -8.17
CA PRO A 9 -28.28 -15.67 -8.03
C PRO A 9 -27.59 -14.78 -6.99
N LEU A 10 -26.87 -15.42 -6.07
CA LEU A 10 -26.00 -14.73 -5.14
C LEU A 10 -24.85 -14.11 -5.95
N ASP A 11 -24.81 -12.79 -6.02
CA ASP A 11 -23.69 -12.05 -6.60
C ASP A 11 -22.47 -12.21 -5.71
N PHE A 12 -21.61 -13.16 -6.07
CA PHE A 12 -20.36 -13.47 -5.40
C PHE A 12 -19.21 -12.55 -5.89
N SER A 13 -19.46 -11.28 -6.19
CA SER A 13 -18.40 -10.27 -6.30
C SER A 13 -17.91 -9.83 -4.92
N VAL A 14 -17.31 -10.76 -4.17
CA VAL A 14 -16.41 -10.38 -3.09
C VAL A 14 -15.14 -9.87 -3.76
N LYS A 15 -15.02 -8.56 -3.88
CA LYS A 15 -13.79 -7.89 -4.33
C LYS A 15 -12.76 -7.95 -3.20
N ILE A 16 -12.10 -9.10 -3.02
CA ILE A 16 -11.07 -9.39 -1.99
C ILE A 16 -9.74 -8.72 -2.34
N PHE A 17 -9.75 -7.42 -2.63
CA PHE A 17 -8.56 -6.58 -2.57
C PHE A 17 -9.04 -5.22 -2.08
N PRO A 18 -8.54 -4.69 -0.95
CA PRO A 18 -8.89 -3.34 -0.53
C PRO A 18 -8.62 -2.41 -1.71
N VAL A 19 -9.61 -1.61 -2.09
CA VAL A 19 -9.41 -0.54 -3.06
C VAL A 19 -8.20 0.27 -2.55
N PRO A 20 -7.23 0.66 -3.39
CA PRO A 20 -5.97 1.27 -2.92
C PRO A 20 -6.14 2.39 -1.87
N GLU A 21 -7.26 3.09 -1.92
CA GLU A 21 -7.69 4.10 -0.95
C GLU A 21 -7.92 3.56 0.47
N GLN A 22 -8.59 2.41 0.59
CA GLN A 22 -8.83 1.71 1.86
C GLN A 22 -7.52 1.16 2.42
N ALA A 23 -6.63 0.68 1.55
CA ALA A 23 -5.30 0.22 1.92
C ALA A 23 -4.43 1.35 2.49
N ASP A 24 -4.46 2.53 1.87
CA ASP A 24 -3.78 3.74 2.36
C ASP A 24 -4.27 4.15 3.76
N GLU A 25 -5.59 4.17 3.99
CA GLU A 25 -6.16 4.53 5.30
C GLU A 25 -5.79 3.52 6.37
N PHE A 26 -5.90 2.24 6.04
CA PHE A 26 -5.49 1.16 6.94
C PHE A 26 -4.00 1.26 7.27
N GLY A 27 -3.15 1.51 6.27
CA GLY A 27 -1.71 1.67 6.44
C GLY A 27 -1.34 2.84 7.37
N LEU A 28 -1.98 4.00 7.22
CA LEU A 28 -1.76 5.14 8.12
C LEU A 28 -2.16 4.83 9.56
N ARG A 29 -3.32 4.18 9.76
CA ARG A 29 -3.74 3.75 11.10
C ARG A 29 -2.74 2.79 11.73
N LEU A 30 -2.27 1.80 10.95
CA LEU A 30 -1.28 0.84 11.42
C LEU A 30 0.01 1.53 11.86
N LEU A 31 0.56 2.42 11.04
CA LEU A 31 1.76 3.19 11.38
C LEU A 31 1.57 4.00 12.67
N GLN A 32 0.44 4.71 12.79
CA GLN A 32 0.13 5.48 13.99
C GLN A 32 0.03 4.58 15.23
N GLN A 33 -0.60 3.41 15.13
CA GLN A 33 -0.75 2.48 16.25
C GLN A 33 0.57 1.81 16.65
N THR A 34 1.46 1.55 15.69
CA THR A 34 2.74 0.88 15.93
C THR A 34 3.81 1.85 16.44
N TYR A 35 3.91 3.06 15.86
CA TYR A 35 5.02 3.99 16.11
C TYR A 35 4.58 5.30 16.80
N GLY A 36 3.28 5.56 16.91
CA GLY A 36 2.76 6.82 17.44
C GLY A 36 2.93 8.02 16.50
N HIS A 37 3.33 7.79 15.25
CA HIS A 37 3.45 8.80 14.19
C HIS A 37 3.38 8.15 12.80
N VAL A 38 3.25 8.98 11.76
CA VAL A 38 3.13 8.53 10.35
C VAL A 38 4.23 9.09 9.43
N ALA A 39 5.30 9.62 10.01
CA ALA A 39 6.47 10.07 9.27
C ALA A 39 7.00 8.97 8.32
N GLY A 40 7.28 9.35 7.07
CA GLY A 40 7.77 8.43 6.03
C GLY A 40 6.70 7.72 5.20
N ALA A 41 5.41 7.83 5.57
CA ALA A 41 4.31 7.12 4.88
C ALA A 41 4.20 7.42 3.37
N THR A 42 4.72 8.57 2.91
CA THR A 42 4.69 8.97 1.49
C THR A 42 5.99 8.70 0.74
N ASP A 43 7.09 8.39 1.44
CA ASP A 43 8.44 8.43 0.87
C ASP A 43 8.63 7.45 -0.29
N PHE A 44 8.04 6.26 -0.19
CA PHE A 44 8.07 5.26 -1.26
C PHE A 44 7.37 5.76 -2.53
N PHE A 45 6.17 6.32 -2.39
CA PHE A 45 5.39 6.84 -3.52
C PHE A 45 6.04 8.08 -4.13
N VAL A 46 6.65 8.95 -3.33
CA VAL A 46 7.44 10.09 -3.81
C VAL A 46 8.64 9.62 -4.63
N ARG A 47 9.36 8.60 -4.15
CA ARG A 47 10.50 8.04 -4.91
C ARG A 47 10.06 7.42 -6.22
N MET A 48 8.91 6.74 -6.24
CA MET A 48 8.36 6.19 -7.49
C MET A 48 7.86 7.28 -8.44
N SER A 49 7.20 8.34 -7.95
CA SER A 49 6.72 9.42 -8.83
C SER A 49 7.86 10.16 -9.52
N ASN A 50 9.04 10.20 -8.89
CA ASN A 50 10.21 10.90 -9.42
C ASN A 50 11.06 10.05 -10.38
N LYS A 51 10.87 8.73 -10.43
CA LYS A 51 11.56 7.83 -11.36
C LYS A 51 10.76 7.66 -12.66
N GLN A 52 10.85 8.66 -13.54
CA GLN A 52 10.27 8.60 -14.88
C GLN A 52 10.97 7.52 -15.72
N GLY A 53 10.20 6.72 -16.47
CA GLY A 53 10.72 5.71 -17.40
C GLY A 53 11.05 4.33 -16.82
N ALA A 54 10.91 4.12 -15.51
CA ALA A 54 11.06 2.79 -14.92
C ALA A 54 9.73 2.03 -14.95
N SER A 55 9.72 0.87 -15.62
CA SER A 55 8.60 -0.07 -15.59
C SER A 55 8.60 -0.82 -14.26
N TRP A 56 7.77 -0.37 -13.32
CA TRP A 56 7.58 -1.07 -12.05
C TRP A 56 6.31 -1.92 -12.15
N ASP A 57 6.45 -3.24 -12.11
CA ASP A 57 5.29 -4.15 -12.09
C ASP A 57 4.36 -3.83 -10.91
N PHE A 58 4.91 -3.31 -9.81
CA PHE A 58 4.14 -2.78 -8.68
C PHE A 58 3.07 -1.75 -9.10
N LEU A 59 3.37 -0.87 -10.06
CA LEU A 59 2.45 0.18 -10.51
C LEU A 59 1.33 -0.34 -11.44
N SER A 60 1.44 -1.58 -11.93
CA SER A 60 0.38 -2.20 -12.75
C SER A 60 -0.90 -2.46 -11.93
N SER A 61 -0.74 -2.84 -10.66
CA SER A 61 -1.86 -3.05 -9.72
C SER A 61 -2.12 -1.83 -8.83
N HIS A 62 -1.11 -0.97 -8.64
CA HIS A 62 -1.20 0.22 -7.79
C HIS A 62 -0.79 1.50 -8.55
N PRO A 63 -1.65 1.99 -9.46
CA PRO A 63 -1.31 3.11 -10.34
C PRO A 63 -1.27 4.45 -9.58
N SER A 64 -0.73 5.47 -10.27
CA SER A 64 -0.77 6.88 -9.83
C SER A 64 -0.12 7.18 -8.47
N PRO A 65 1.19 6.93 -8.30
CA PRO A 65 1.89 7.18 -7.04
C PRO A 65 1.79 8.64 -6.57
N GLY A 66 1.82 9.62 -7.49
CA GLY A 66 1.63 11.03 -7.15
C GLY A 66 0.25 11.35 -6.54
N LYS A 67 -0.83 10.76 -7.08
CA LYS A 67 -2.18 10.93 -6.51
C LYS A 67 -2.26 10.34 -5.09
N ARG A 68 -1.58 9.21 -4.85
CA ARG A 68 -1.49 8.61 -3.51
C ARG A 68 -0.76 9.52 -2.52
N VAL A 69 0.34 10.15 -2.92
CA VAL A 69 1.04 11.13 -2.07
C VAL A 69 0.10 12.25 -1.64
N THR A 70 -0.61 12.88 -2.58
CA THR A 70 -1.57 13.96 -2.27
C THR A 70 -2.67 13.49 -1.32
N ARG A 71 -3.21 12.29 -1.56
CA ARG A 71 -4.27 11.71 -0.70
C ARG A 71 -3.78 11.41 0.72
N LEU A 72 -2.62 10.78 0.85
CA LEU A 72 -2.01 10.48 2.14
C LEU A 72 -1.72 11.76 2.92
N GLN A 73 -1.16 12.79 2.29
CA GLN A 73 -0.94 14.10 2.93
C GLN A 73 -2.23 14.72 3.46
N ARG A 74 -3.32 14.66 2.67
CA ARG A 74 -4.65 15.12 3.10
C ARG A 74 -5.13 14.34 4.33
N LEU A 75 -5.08 13.02 4.30
CA LEU A 75 -5.52 12.17 5.41
C LEU A 75 -4.71 12.40 6.68
N ILE A 76 -3.39 12.51 6.58
CA ILE A 76 -2.49 12.81 7.71
C ILE A 76 -2.91 14.11 8.39
N LYS A 77 -3.24 15.15 7.60
CA LYS A 77 -3.71 16.43 8.10
C LYS A 77 -5.09 16.33 8.75
N GLU A 78 -6.05 15.70 8.09
CA GLU A 78 -7.43 15.55 8.57
C GLU A 78 -7.51 14.77 9.89
N GLN A 79 -6.68 13.73 10.04
CA GLN A 79 -6.62 12.90 11.24
C GLN A 79 -5.68 13.47 12.33
N ASN A 80 -5.05 14.62 12.06
CA ASN A 80 -4.10 15.27 12.95
C ASN A 80 -2.97 14.33 13.43
N TYR A 81 -2.46 13.47 12.54
CA TYR A 81 -1.42 12.52 12.88
C TYR A 81 -0.07 13.21 13.07
N PRO A 82 0.71 12.84 14.11
CA PRO A 82 2.04 13.39 14.31
C PRO A 82 2.99 13.05 13.16
N LEU A 83 3.74 14.05 12.73
CA LEU A 83 4.96 13.88 11.95
C LEU A 83 6.14 14.05 12.91
N LYS A 84 6.90 12.97 13.13
CA LYS A 84 8.10 12.96 13.96
C LYS A 84 9.33 12.72 13.09
N GLU A 85 10.50 12.76 13.72
CA GLU A 85 11.76 12.34 13.08
C GLU A 85 11.66 10.89 12.60
N ARG A 86 12.23 10.64 11.41
CA ARG A 86 12.31 9.28 10.86
C ARG A 86 13.40 8.50 11.58
N SER A 87 13.13 7.28 11.99
CA SER A 87 14.14 6.36 12.49
C SER A 87 14.81 5.59 11.34
N PRO A 88 16.09 5.21 11.46
CA PRO A 88 16.74 4.31 10.52
C PRO A 88 16.02 2.96 10.47
N LEU A 89 16.12 2.28 9.32
CA LEU A 89 15.66 0.91 9.19
C LEU A 89 16.45 0.03 10.19
N PRO A 90 15.78 -0.82 10.99
CA PRO A 90 16.45 -1.74 11.89
C PRO A 90 17.48 -2.60 11.17
N GLU A 91 18.60 -2.89 11.83
CA GLU A 91 19.75 -3.54 11.21
C GLU A 91 19.42 -4.97 10.71
N ASN A 92 18.53 -5.67 11.41
CA ASN A 92 18.02 -6.98 10.99
C ASN A 92 17.13 -6.95 9.72
N LEU A 93 16.69 -5.76 9.29
CA LEU A 93 15.95 -5.55 8.05
C LEU A 93 16.83 -4.93 6.95
N ASN A 94 18.07 -4.56 7.28
CA ASN A 94 19.03 -4.01 6.32
C ASN A 94 19.76 -5.15 5.59
N GLN A 95 19.04 -5.86 4.73
CA GLN A 95 19.52 -7.07 4.03
C GLN A 95 20.33 -6.77 2.76
N SER A 96 21.13 -5.71 2.72
CA SER A 96 21.97 -5.37 1.55
C SER A 96 22.92 -6.50 1.12
N HIS A 97 23.26 -7.41 2.04
CA HIS A 97 24.08 -8.60 1.80
C HIS A 97 23.31 -9.80 1.17
N LEU A 98 21.98 -9.90 1.32
CA LEU A 98 21.23 -11.08 0.87
C LEU A 98 20.70 -10.96 -0.58
N ILE A 99 20.72 -9.76 -1.15
CA ILE A 99 20.19 -9.49 -2.51
C ILE A 99 21.26 -9.60 -3.61
N SER A 100 22.51 -9.87 -3.23
CA SER A 100 23.65 -10.04 -4.14
C SER A 100 23.99 -11.50 -4.47
N SER A 101 23.26 -12.46 -3.88
CA SER A 101 23.41 -13.87 -4.25
C SER A 101 22.57 -14.17 -5.50
N PRO A 102 23.14 -14.80 -6.55
CA PRO A 102 22.35 -15.24 -7.70
C PRO A 102 21.24 -16.18 -7.24
N VAL A 103 20.00 -15.87 -7.58
CA VAL A 103 18.89 -16.80 -7.39
C VAL A 103 19.01 -17.86 -8.48
N GLU A 104 19.52 -19.05 -8.14
CA GLU A 104 19.40 -20.23 -9.00
C GLU A 104 17.92 -20.62 -9.07
N TYR A 105 17.33 -20.51 -10.26
CA TYR A 105 16.02 -21.09 -10.53
C TYR A 105 16.22 -22.56 -10.97
N PRO A 106 15.57 -23.53 -10.30
CA PRO A 106 15.58 -24.90 -10.79
C PRO A 106 14.87 -24.95 -12.16
N SER A 107 15.45 -25.72 -13.07
CA SER A 107 14.96 -25.95 -14.44
C SER A 107 13.66 -26.74 -14.48
#